data_AF-X1C498-F1
#
_entry.id   AF-X1C498-F1
#
_cell.length_a   1.000
_cell.length_b   1.000
_cell.length_c   1.000
_cell.angle_alpha   90.00
_cell.angle_beta   90.00
_cell.angle_gamma   90.00
#
_symmetry.space_group_name_H-M   'P 1'
#
loop_
_entity.id
_entity.type
_entity.pdbx_description
1 polymer ?
#
loop_
_entity_poly.entity_id
_entity_poly.type
_entity_poly.pdbx_seq_one_letter_code
_entity_poly.pdbx_strand_id
1 'polypeptide(L)'
;MKKNNLYNLSGEIKNCLPEKMKEKSKRSKLEEFLNIDIKNIIKDDARLIVEDLRDELAKHNYYYYIKDNPIISDHQYDMLLRNLSMIEKKYPELITEDSPTQRIGAPLEGGFSTVEHGERMLSLQDAFDYQELNDFLTRIYKDLERGENEVEFICELKIDGSAVALVYEDGKF
;
A
#
# COMPACT_ATOMS: atom_id res chain seq x y z
N MET A 1 -6.30 -74.05 2.52
CA MET A 1 -4.83 -74.16 2.39
C MET A 1 -4.26 -72.77 2.07
N LYS A 2 -3.20 -72.37 2.81
CA LYS A 2 -2.15 -71.34 2.58
C LYS A 2 -2.19 -70.58 1.22
N LYS A 3 -1.80 -69.30 1.06
CA LYS A 3 -1.25 -68.21 1.89
C LYS A 3 -1.08 -66.98 0.97
N ASN A 4 -1.18 -65.77 1.57
CA ASN A 4 -0.37 -64.56 1.38
C ASN A 4 -0.49 -63.67 0.11
N ASN A 5 -0.79 -62.38 0.37
CA ASN A 5 -0.01 -61.14 0.10
C ASN A 5 -0.99 -60.01 -0.28
N LEU A 6 -0.93 -58.76 0.19
CA LEU A 6 0.08 -57.96 0.91
C LEU A 6 -0.66 -56.61 1.23
N TYR A 7 -0.60 -56.09 2.47
CA TYR A 7 -0.73 -54.68 2.97
C TYR A 7 -1.58 -53.62 2.20
N ASN A 8 -2.27 -52.61 2.74
CA ASN A 8 -2.55 -52.07 4.09
C ASN A 8 -3.55 -50.88 3.95
N LEU A 9 -4.43 -50.73 4.95
CA LEU A 9 -4.85 -49.49 5.66
C LEU A 9 -5.49 -48.31 4.90
N SER A 10 -6.82 -48.24 5.05
CA SER A 10 -7.62 -47.13 5.62
C SER A 10 -6.95 -45.76 5.90
N GLY A 11 -7.69 -44.68 5.58
CA GLY A 11 -7.63 -43.46 6.38
C GLY A 11 -7.98 -42.19 5.63
N GLU A 12 -9.22 -41.74 5.76
CA GLU A 12 -9.58 -40.34 5.56
C GLU A 12 -8.67 -39.44 6.41
N ILE A 13 -7.98 -38.49 5.79
CA ILE A 13 -7.41 -37.35 6.51
C ILE A 13 -8.20 -36.12 6.10
N LYS A 14 -9.22 -35.82 6.90
CA LYS A 14 -9.72 -34.45 7.09
C LYS A 14 -8.51 -33.61 7.52
N ASN A 15 -8.02 -32.75 6.63
CA ASN A 15 -6.98 -31.78 6.98
C ASN A 15 -7.61 -30.65 7.82
N CYS A 16 -7.80 -30.95 9.09
CA CYS A 16 -7.91 -29.98 10.17
C CYS A 16 -6.52 -29.36 10.40
N LEU A 17 -6.30 -28.16 9.87
CA LEU A 17 -5.28 -27.25 10.40
C LEU A 17 -6.02 -26.11 11.13
N PRO A 18 -5.74 -25.88 12.43
CA PRO A 18 -6.46 -24.87 13.20
C PRO A 18 -6.16 -23.45 12.70
N GLU A 19 -7.20 -22.61 12.57
CA GLU A 19 -7.12 -21.24 12.03
C GLU A 19 -6.06 -20.36 12.71
N LYS A 20 -5.80 -20.58 14.01
CA LYS A 20 -4.79 -19.86 14.81
C LYS A 20 -3.34 -20.02 14.32
N MET A 21 -3.05 -21.02 13.48
CA MET A 21 -1.71 -21.21 12.90
C MET A 21 -1.50 -20.44 11.58
N LYS A 22 -2.57 -20.05 10.88
CA LYS A 22 -2.46 -19.18 9.68
C LYS A 22 -2.20 -17.73 10.04
N GLU A 23 -2.68 -17.26 11.20
CA GLU A 23 -2.43 -15.90 11.71
C GLU A 23 -0.99 -15.69 12.20
N LYS A 24 -0.38 -16.72 12.80
CA LYS A 24 0.98 -16.64 13.37
C LYS A 24 2.06 -16.46 12.30
N SER A 25 1.85 -17.03 11.11
CA SER A 25 2.74 -16.86 9.95
C SER A 25 2.56 -15.50 9.25
N LYS A 26 1.34 -14.97 9.19
CA LYS A 26 1.04 -13.66 8.58
C LYS A 26 1.61 -12.48 9.38
N ARG A 27 1.52 -12.50 10.72
CA ARG A 27 2.11 -11.45 11.56
C ARG A 27 3.64 -11.39 11.46
N SER A 28 4.29 -12.52 11.22
CA SER A 28 5.75 -12.57 11.02
C SER A 28 6.20 -11.83 9.77
N LYS A 29 5.46 -11.96 8.66
CA LYS A 29 5.87 -11.40 7.37
C LYS A 29 5.57 -9.90 7.27
N LEU A 30 4.47 -9.42 7.86
CA LEU A 30 4.15 -7.99 7.92
C LEU A 30 5.20 -7.21 8.72
N GLU A 31 5.56 -7.68 9.91
CA GLU A 31 6.58 -7.05 10.75
C GLU A 31 7.96 -7.04 10.08
N GLU A 32 8.27 -8.09 9.31
CA GLU A 32 9.50 -8.13 8.51
C GLU A 32 9.52 -7.00 7.48
N PHE A 33 8.43 -6.82 6.71
CA PHE A 33 8.33 -5.74 5.73
C PHE A 33 8.35 -4.34 6.33
N LEU A 34 7.73 -4.15 7.49
CA LEU A 34 7.70 -2.85 8.16
C LEU A 34 9.08 -2.41 8.66
N ASN A 35 9.97 -3.37 8.96
CA ASN A 35 11.29 -3.11 9.55
C ASN A 35 12.46 -3.33 8.57
N ILE A 36 12.21 -3.36 7.26
CA ILE A 36 13.26 -3.57 6.26
C ILE A 36 14.26 -2.40 6.25
N ASP A 37 15.56 -2.73 6.27
CA ASP A 37 16.63 -1.76 6.03
C ASP A 37 16.86 -1.54 4.53
N ILE A 38 16.12 -0.57 3.98
CA ILE A 38 16.16 -0.21 2.55
C ILE A 38 17.52 0.39 2.15
N LYS A 39 18.26 0.99 3.10
CA LYS A 39 19.55 1.64 2.79
C LYS A 39 20.59 0.60 2.36
N ASN A 40 20.58 -0.58 2.98
CA ASN A 40 21.59 -1.62 2.78
C ASN A 40 21.15 -2.78 1.87
N ILE A 41 19.93 -2.73 1.31
CA ILE A 41 19.44 -3.77 0.41
C ILE A 41 20.27 -3.85 -0.89
N ILE A 42 20.52 -5.07 -1.37
CA ILE A 42 21.21 -5.39 -2.63
C ILE A 42 20.16 -5.58 -3.74
N LYS A 43 20.52 -5.29 -4.99
CA LYS A 43 19.58 -5.29 -6.14
C LYS A 43 18.82 -6.61 -6.36
N ASP A 44 19.49 -7.76 -6.23
CA ASP A 44 18.85 -9.06 -6.46
C ASP A 44 17.79 -9.36 -5.39
N ASP A 45 18.08 -9.03 -4.12
CA ASP A 45 17.15 -9.15 -3.01
C ASP A 45 16.00 -8.13 -3.13
N ALA A 46 16.31 -6.92 -3.60
CA ALA A 46 15.33 -5.86 -3.83
C ALA A 46 14.23 -6.29 -4.81
N ARG A 47 14.57 -7.04 -5.86
CA ARG A 47 13.58 -7.57 -6.80
C ARG A 47 12.58 -8.50 -6.13
N LEU A 48 13.07 -9.45 -5.33
CA LEU A 48 12.22 -10.40 -4.61
C LEU A 48 11.33 -9.69 -3.60
N ILE A 49 11.89 -8.72 -2.87
CA ILE A 49 11.16 -7.94 -1.86
C ILE A 49 10.09 -7.06 -2.51
N VAL A 50 10.37 -6.46 -3.67
CA VAL A 50 9.37 -5.66 -4.41
C VAL A 50 8.20 -6.51 -4.88
N GLU A 51 8.44 -7.71 -5.41
CA GLU A 51 7.38 -8.65 -5.81
C GLU A 51 6.50 -9.01 -4.61
N ASP A 52 7.13 -9.38 -3.49
CA ASP A 52 6.44 -9.72 -2.25
C ASP A 52 5.63 -8.55 -1.65
N LEU A 53 6.19 -7.32 -1.67
CA LEU A 53 5.50 -6.12 -1.20
C LEU A 53 4.29 -5.79 -2.07
N ARG A 54 4.39 -5.95 -3.39
CA ARG A 54 3.27 -5.76 -4.32
C ARG A 54 2.14 -6.74 -4.05
N ASP A 55 2.46 -8.00 -3.83
CA ASP A 55 1.47 -9.03 -3.50
C ASP A 55 0.75 -8.74 -2.18
N GLU A 56 1.49 -8.33 -1.14
CA GLU A 56 0.91 -8.02 0.16
C GLU A 56 0.04 -6.74 0.08
N LEU A 57 0.49 -5.69 -0.62
CA LEU A 57 -0.31 -4.48 -0.88
C LEU A 57 -1.57 -4.79 -1.69
N ALA A 58 -1.48 -5.62 -2.74
CA ALA A 58 -2.64 -6.01 -3.55
C ALA A 58 -3.69 -6.76 -2.71
N LYS A 59 -3.23 -7.64 -1.81
CA LYS A 59 -4.09 -8.32 -0.85
C LYS A 59 -4.76 -7.34 0.11
N HIS A 60 -4.03 -6.37 0.67
CA HIS A 60 -4.62 -5.37 1.56
C HIS A 60 -5.64 -4.49 0.82
N ASN A 61 -5.35 -4.09 -0.42
CA ASN A 61 -6.31 -3.39 -1.28
C ASN A 61 -7.59 -4.20 -1.50
N TYR A 62 -7.48 -5.50 -1.75
CA TYR A 62 -8.67 -6.36 -1.86
C TYR A 62 -9.52 -6.35 -0.59
N TYR A 63 -8.88 -6.48 0.58
CA TYR A 63 -9.60 -6.45 1.86
C TYR A 63 -10.23 -5.10 2.18
N TYR A 64 -9.56 -4.01 1.80
CA TYR A 64 -10.07 -2.65 1.97
C TYR A 64 -11.22 -2.36 0.99
N TYR A 65 -10.98 -2.44 -0.32
CA TYR A 65 -11.93 -1.99 -1.34
C TYR A 65 -13.02 -2.99 -1.69
N ILE A 66 -12.74 -4.30 -1.65
CA ILE A 66 -13.70 -5.33 -2.12
C ILE A 66 -14.41 -6.00 -0.95
N LYS A 67 -13.73 -6.17 0.19
CA LYS A 67 -14.32 -6.83 1.36
C LYS A 67 -14.86 -5.87 2.41
N ASP A 68 -14.56 -4.58 2.33
CA ASP A 68 -14.91 -3.60 3.34
C ASP A 68 -14.53 -4.07 4.76
N ASN A 69 -13.38 -4.74 4.86
CA ASN A 69 -12.89 -5.38 6.08
C ASN A 69 -11.36 -5.33 6.11
N PRO A 70 -10.77 -4.15 6.34
CA PRO A 70 -9.32 -3.97 6.38
C PRO A 70 -8.69 -4.84 7.47
N ILE A 71 -7.60 -5.53 7.12
CA ILE A 71 -6.89 -6.48 8.00
C ILE A 71 -5.61 -5.89 8.61
N ILE A 72 -5.24 -4.67 8.22
CA ILE A 72 -4.15 -3.87 8.78
C ILE A 72 -4.64 -2.43 8.93
N SER A 73 -3.98 -1.63 9.76
CA SER A 73 -4.30 -0.21 9.87
C SER A 73 -3.77 0.58 8.67
N ASP A 74 -4.36 1.75 8.41
CA ASP A 74 -3.91 2.64 7.33
C ASP A 74 -2.43 3.00 7.48
N HIS A 75 -1.99 3.31 8.70
CA HIS A 75 -0.56 3.53 8.99
C HIS A 75 0.33 2.35 8.57
N GLN A 76 -0.09 1.10 8.79
CA GLN A 76 0.68 -0.06 8.36
C GLN A 76 0.70 -0.17 6.83
N TYR A 77 -0.43 0.10 6.17
CA TYR A 77 -0.51 0.11 4.71
C TYR A 77 0.40 1.19 4.11
N ASP A 78 0.35 2.40 4.64
CA ASP A 78 1.17 3.54 4.19
C ASP A 78 2.66 3.25 4.34
N MET A 79 3.06 2.58 5.43
CA MET A 79 4.44 2.14 5.63
C MET A 79 4.88 1.09 4.61
N LEU A 80 4.03 0.12 4.28
CA LEU A 80 4.34 -0.85 3.22
C LEU A 80 4.49 -0.17 1.85
N LEU A 81 3.57 0.74 1.52
CA LEU A 81 3.59 1.48 0.25
C LEU A 81 4.83 2.39 0.16
N ARG A 82 5.19 3.03 1.28
CA ARG A 82 6.40 3.84 1.40
C ARG A 82 7.65 3.00 1.20
N ASN A 83 7.74 1.82 1.81
CA ASN A 83 8.89 0.93 1.67
C ASN A 83 9.05 0.50 0.20
N LEU A 84 7.96 0.15 -0.47
CA LEU A 84 7.96 -0.14 -1.91
C LEU A 84 8.46 1.06 -2.72
N SER A 85 7.92 2.26 -2.46
CA SER A 85 8.31 3.50 -3.14
C SER A 85 9.80 3.84 -2.95
N MET A 86 10.34 3.63 -1.74
CA MET A 86 11.76 3.85 -1.46
C MET A 86 12.67 2.86 -2.20
N ILE A 87 12.27 1.59 -2.30
CA ILE A 87 13.04 0.58 -3.05
C ILE A 87 13.01 0.90 -4.55
N GLU A 88 11.84 1.22 -5.10
CA GLU A 88 11.67 1.63 -6.50
C GLU A 88 12.45 2.91 -6.84
N LYS A 89 12.52 3.86 -5.91
CA LYS A 89 13.36 5.06 -6.07
C LYS A 89 14.85 4.72 -6.10
N LYS A 90 15.29 3.72 -5.34
CA LYS A 90 16.69 3.24 -5.32
C LYS A 90 17.04 2.43 -6.57
N TYR A 91 16.08 1.67 -7.09
CA TYR A 91 16.20 0.82 -8.30
C TYR A 91 15.07 1.11 -9.29
N PRO A 92 15.16 2.20 -10.08
CA PRO A 92 14.11 2.62 -11.00
C PRO A 92 13.70 1.56 -12.04
N GLU A 93 14.60 0.63 -12.37
CA GLU A 93 14.36 -0.51 -13.25
C GLU A 93 13.32 -1.51 -12.72
N LEU A 94 13.01 -1.46 -11.42
CA LEU A 94 12.00 -2.30 -10.80
C LEU A 94 10.59 -1.71 -10.91
N ILE A 95 10.43 -0.45 -11.33
CA ILE A 95 9.12 0.19 -11.49
C ILE A 95 8.35 -0.49 -12.63
N THR A 96 7.09 -0.83 -12.36
CA THR A 96 6.16 -1.38 -13.36
C THR A 96 4.88 -0.56 -13.38
N GLU A 97 4.19 -0.51 -14.54
CA GLU A 97 2.94 0.26 -14.70
C GLU A 97 1.80 -0.23 -13.78
N ASP A 98 1.87 -1.49 -13.35
CA ASP A 98 0.90 -2.10 -12.44
C ASP A 98 1.29 -1.96 -10.96
N SER A 99 2.43 -1.35 -10.65
CA SER A 99 2.87 -1.16 -9.27
C SER A 99 1.87 -0.29 -8.49
N PRO A 100 1.54 -0.64 -7.23
CA PRO A 100 0.69 0.19 -6.36
C PRO A 100 1.18 1.63 -6.20
N THR A 101 2.47 1.90 -6.35
CA THR A 101 3.04 3.26 -6.29
C THR A 101 2.69 4.13 -7.50
N GLN A 102 2.25 3.52 -8.61
CA GLN A 102 1.87 4.21 -9.84
C GLN A 102 0.35 4.39 -9.96
N ARG A 103 -0.43 3.80 -9.06
CA ARG A 103 -1.90 3.82 -9.10
C ARG A 103 -2.45 4.65 -7.95
N ILE A 104 -3.55 5.36 -8.21
CA ILE A 104 -4.33 6.07 -7.19
C ILE A 104 -5.67 5.32 -7.05
N GLY A 105 -5.90 4.72 -5.89
CA GLY A 105 -7.14 3.98 -5.59
C GLY A 105 -7.23 2.58 -6.22
N ALA A 106 -8.43 1.99 -6.19
CA ALA A 106 -8.74 0.68 -6.77
C ALA A 106 -9.72 0.79 -7.97
N PRO A 107 -9.76 -0.23 -8.85
CA PRO A 107 -10.75 -0.28 -9.93
C PRO A 107 -12.16 -0.33 -9.33
N LEU A 108 -13.06 0.52 -9.84
CA LEU A 108 -14.48 0.50 -9.47
C LEU A 108 -15.14 -0.76 -10.07
N GLU A 109 -15.60 -1.70 -9.25
CA GLU A 109 -16.49 -2.77 -9.72
C GLU A 109 -17.90 -2.20 -9.91
N GLY A 110 -18.30 -2.09 -11.18
CA GLY A 110 -19.67 -2.02 -11.71
C GLY A 110 -20.75 -1.34 -10.87
N GLY A 111 -21.09 -0.09 -11.21
CA GLY A 111 -22.29 0.58 -10.67
C GLY A 111 -22.41 2.05 -11.05
N PHE A 112 -21.31 2.72 -11.37
CA PHE A 112 -21.25 4.13 -11.74
C PHE A 112 -20.68 4.32 -13.13
N SER A 113 -21.24 5.27 -13.88
CA SER A 113 -20.62 5.76 -15.10
C SER A 113 -19.34 6.51 -14.75
N THR A 114 -18.24 6.20 -15.41
CA THR A 114 -17.00 6.97 -15.29
C THR A 114 -17.21 8.36 -15.88
N VAL A 115 -16.78 9.38 -15.17
CA VAL A 115 -16.74 10.77 -15.66
C VAL A 115 -15.29 11.24 -15.70
N GLU A 116 -14.95 12.00 -16.73
CA GLU A 116 -13.67 12.70 -16.77
C GLU A 116 -13.78 13.93 -15.87
N HIS A 117 -12.82 14.09 -14.96
CA HIS A 117 -12.75 15.29 -14.13
C HIS A 117 -12.27 16.46 -14.99
N GLY A 118 -12.93 17.63 -14.87
CA GLY A 118 -12.52 18.83 -15.59
C GLY A 118 -11.10 19.30 -15.25
N GLU A 119 -10.63 18.98 -14.04
CA GLU A 119 -9.25 19.17 -13.59
C GLU A 119 -8.76 17.91 -12.87
N ARG A 120 -7.47 17.62 -12.97
CA ARG A 120 -6.90 16.41 -12.35
C ARG A 120 -6.96 16.52 -10.83
N MET A 121 -7.61 15.54 -10.18
CA MET A 121 -7.54 15.39 -8.73
C MET A 121 -6.19 14.79 -8.33
N LEU A 122 -5.40 15.53 -7.55
CA LEU A 122 -4.08 15.10 -7.07
C LEU A 122 -4.17 14.53 -5.66
N SER A 123 -3.22 13.67 -5.31
CA SER A 123 -2.96 13.26 -3.93
C SER A 123 -1.90 14.14 -3.28
N LEU A 124 -1.80 14.08 -1.95
CA LEU A 124 -0.74 14.74 -1.18
C LEU A 124 0.38 13.75 -0.83
N GLN A 125 1.58 14.28 -0.58
CA GLN A 125 2.66 13.50 0.04
C GLN A 125 2.51 13.57 1.56
N ASP A 126 2.70 12.43 2.23
CA ASP A 126 2.64 12.35 3.69
C ASP A 126 4.01 12.66 4.32
N ALA A 127 3.96 13.19 5.54
CA ALA A 127 5.10 13.30 6.44
C ALA A 127 4.69 12.72 7.81
N PHE A 128 5.47 11.75 8.30
CA PHE A 128 5.13 10.98 9.51
C PHE A 128 5.88 11.48 10.75
N ASP A 129 6.94 12.26 10.56
CA ASP A 129 7.72 12.85 11.64
C ASP A 129 8.14 14.30 11.35
N TYR A 130 8.70 14.95 12.37
CA TYR A 130 9.14 16.33 12.29
C TYR A 130 10.32 16.55 11.33
N GLN A 131 11.17 15.53 11.13
CA GLN A 131 12.30 15.67 10.22
C GLN A 131 11.80 15.70 8.77
N GLU A 132 10.86 14.83 8.42
CA GLU A 132 10.22 14.80 7.10
C GLU A 132 9.47 16.09 6.80
N LEU A 133 8.77 16.63 7.81
CA LEU A 133 8.13 17.94 7.69
C LEU A 133 9.16 19.05 7.44
N ASN A 134 10.27 19.07 8.18
CA ASN A 134 11.35 20.04 7.98
C ASN A 134 12.01 19.92 6.61
N ASP A 135 12.20 18.69 6.11
CA ASP A 135 12.74 18.45 4.76
C ASP A 135 11.78 18.97 3.68
N PHE A 136 10.46 18.81 3.87
CA PHE A 136 9.43 19.41 3.02
C PHE A 136 9.51 20.94 3.04
N LEU A 137 9.54 21.55 4.23
CA LEU A 137 9.62 23.01 4.39
C LEU A 137 10.89 23.58 3.74
N THR A 138 12.04 22.94 3.97
CA THR A 138 13.32 23.33 3.38
C THR A 138 13.28 23.31 1.86
N ARG A 139 12.63 22.30 1.28
CA ARG A 139 12.42 22.21 -0.17
C ARG A 139 11.57 23.36 -0.68
N ILE A 140 10.45 23.67 -0.02
CA ILE A 140 9.57 24.79 -0.38
C ILE A 140 10.32 26.13 -0.36
N TYR A 141 11.08 26.41 0.71
CA TYR A 141 11.85 27.65 0.83
C TYR A 141 12.87 27.81 -0.29
N LYS A 142 13.56 26.71 -0.64
CA LYS A 142 14.50 26.69 -1.74
C LYS A 142 13.82 26.91 -3.09
N ASP A 143 12.72 26.20 -3.35
CA ASP A 143 12.02 26.24 -4.64
C ASP A 143 11.35 27.61 -4.89
N LEU A 144 10.95 28.32 -3.82
CA LEU A 144 10.39 29.67 -3.88
C LEU A 144 11.44 30.78 -3.77
N GLU A 145 12.71 30.45 -3.52
CA GLU A 145 13.80 31.40 -3.24
C GLU A 145 13.46 32.38 -2.10
N ARG A 146 12.86 31.87 -1.01
CA ARG A 146 12.38 32.66 0.13
C ARG A 146 12.87 32.11 1.46
N GLY A 147 12.99 32.99 2.46
CA GLY A 147 13.32 32.60 3.84
C GLY A 147 12.12 32.01 4.60
N GLU A 148 12.39 31.36 5.74
CA GLU A 148 11.35 30.69 6.56
C GLU A 148 10.20 31.64 6.98
N ASN A 149 10.52 32.91 7.25
CA ASN A 149 9.55 33.92 7.69
C ASN A 149 8.84 34.66 6.54
N GLU A 150 9.08 34.25 5.29
CA GLU A 150 8.54 34.91 4.09
C GLU A 150 7.49 34.04 3.37
N VAL A 151 7.22 32.85 3.91
CA VAL A 151 6.24 31.88 3.39
C VAL A 151 5.21 31.60 4.49
N GLU A 152 3.95 31.80 4.15
CA GLU A 152 2.81 31.52 5.05
C GLU A 152 2.15 30.21 4.62
N PHE A 153 1.72 29.41 5.61
CA PHE A 153 1.04 28.14 5.39
C PHE A 153 -0.37 28.18 5.96
N ILE A 154 -1.30 27.58 5.23
CA ILE A 154 -2.65 27.28 5.73
C ILE A 154 -2.64 25.83 6.22
N CYS A 155 -2.99 25.64 7.49
CA CYS A 155 -3.09 24.32 8.10
C CYS A 155 -4.57 23.92 8.21
N GLU A 156 -4.94 22.86 7.51
CA GLU A 156 -6.28 22.29 7.53
C GLU A 156 -6.26 20.90 8.16
N LEU A 157 -7.39 20.49 8.75
CA LEU A 157 -7.54 19.12 9.24
C LEU A 157 -7.71 18.18 8.05
N LYS A 158 -6.91 17.10 8.02
CA LYS A 158 -7.11 16.01 7.05
C LYS A 158 -8.39 15.25 7.42
N ILE A 159 -9.45 15.49 6.65
CA ILE A 159 -10.72 14.77 6.81
C ILE A 159 -10.54 13.34 6.26
N ASP A 160 -10.83 12.36 7.11
CA ASP A 160 -10.75 10.94 6.74
C ASP A 160 -12.08 10.52 6.09
N GLY A 161 -12.08 10.47 4.75
CA GLY A 161 -13.26 10.20 3.94
C GLY A 161 -12.94 10.12 2.46
N SER A 162 -13.98 10.12 1.63
CA SER A 162 -13.83 10.09 0.16
C SER A 162 -13.77 11.49 -0.42
N ALA A 163 -12.80 11.74 -1.29
CA ALA A 163 -12.74 12.97 -2.06
C ALA A 163 -13.90 13.03 -3.07
N VAL A 164 -14.56 14.19 -3.17
CA VAL A 164 -15.66 14.44 -4.10
C VAL A 164 -15.38 15.68 -4.93
N ALA A 165 -15.75 15.64 -6.21
CA ALA A 165 -15.73 16.78 -7.10
C ALA A 165 -17.17 17.20 -7.39
N LEU A 166 -17.50 18.48 -7.15
CA LEU A 166 -18.81 19.05 -7.42
C LEU A 166 -18.69 20.04 -8.58
N VAL A 167 -19.45 19.82 -9.65
CA VAL A 167 -19.49 20.71 -10.82
C VAL A 167 -20.70 21.63 -10.68
N TYR A 168 -20.50 22.93 -10.89
CA TYR A 168 -21.59 23.91 -10.91
C TYR A 168 -21.56 24.69 -12.22
N GLU A 169 -22.72 24.84 -12.87
CA GLU A 169 -22.91 25.68 -14.05
C GLU A 169 -23.94 26.78 -13.73
N ASP A 170 -23.55 28.04 -13.94
CA ASP A 170 -24.38 29.22 -13.60
C ASP A 170 -24.93 29.20 -12.16
N GLY A 171 -24.10 28.72 -11.22
CA GLY A 171 -24.45 28.61 -9.80
C GLY A 171 -25.39 27.45 -9.46
N LYS A 172 -25.62 26.51 -10.38
CA LYS A 172 -26.44 25.31 -10.18
C LYS A 172 -25.57 24.07 -10.19
N PHE A 173 -25.82 23.17 -9.24
CA PHE A 173 -25.22 21.84 -9.20
C PHE A 173 -25.85 20.92 -10.25
#